data_AF-A0A2V7MI61-F1
#
_entry.id   AF-A0A2V7MI61-F1
#
_cell.length_a   1.000
_cell.length_b   1.000
_cell.length_c   1.000
_cell.angle_alpha   90.00
_cell.angle_beta   90.00
_cell.angle_gamma   90.00
#
_symmetry.space_group_name_H-M   'P 1'
#
loop_
_entity.id
_entity.type
_entity.pdbx_description
1 polymer ?
#
loop_
_entity_poly.entity_id
_entity_poly.type
_entity_poly.pdbx_seq_one_letter_code
_entity_poly.pdbx_strand_id
1 'polypeptide(L)'
;IVKGIPATEFVRVVREDPTRRGLLYAGTERGVWVSFDDGASWQSLRLNLPIVPVHDLVVKEGDIVAATHGRSFWILDDVSPLRQLAR
;
A
#
# COMPACT_ATOMS: atom_id res chain seq x y z
N ILE A 1 14.69 -11.35 1.40
CA ILE A 1 14.44 -10.95 0.00
C ILE A 1 12.94 -10.94 -0.19
N VAL A 2 12.34 -9.79 -0.53
CA VAL A 2 10.91 -9.69 -0.85
C VAL A 2 10.74 -9.69 -2.37
N LYS A 3 9.69 -10.33 -2.90
CA LYS A 3 9.43 -10.39 -4.35
C LYS A 3 8.50 -9.26 -4.77
N GLY A 4 8.75 -8.61 -5.92
CA GLY A 4 7.80 -7.71 -6.57
C GLY A 4 8.11 -6.21 -6.44
N ILE A 5 8.61 -5.73 -5.30
CA ILE A 5 9.13 -4.36 -5.18
C ILE A 5 10.52 -4.30 -5.84
N PRO A 6 10.77 -3.41 -6.83
CA PRO A 6 12.08 -3.27 -7.46
C PRO A 6 13.15 -2.86 -6.45
N ALA A 7 14.39 -3.34 -6.63
CA ALA A 7 15.51 -2.99 -5.76
C ALA A 7 15.89 -1.49 -5.80
N THR A 8 15.42 -0.75 -6.80
CA THR A 8 15.58 0.70 -6.94
C THR A 8 14.49 1.49 -6.21
N GLU A 9 13.56 0.83 -5.54
CA GLU A 9 12.49 1.43 -4.77
C GLU A 9 12.88 1.53 -3.30
N PHE A 10 12.60 2.69 -2.69
CA PHE A 10 12.73 2.86 -1.24
C PHE A 10 11.36 2.75 -0.60
N VAL A 11 11.20 1.79 0.31
CA VAL A 11 9.99 1.64 1.14
C VAL A 11 10.12 2.57 2.34
N ARG A 12 9.14 3.47 2.51
CA ARG A 12 9.12 4.45 3.61
C ARG A 12 8.22 4.03 4.76
N VAL A 13 7.14 3.33 4.43
CA VAL A 13 6.11 2.94 5.38
C VAL A 13 5.53 1.59 5.01
N VAL A 14 5.25 0.77 6.02
CA VAL A 14 4.45 -0.45 5.90
C VAL A 14 3.33 -0.39 6.94
N ARG A 15 2.12 -0.78 6.54
CA ARG A 15 0.94 -0.88 7.40
C ARG A 15 0.23 -2.21 7.13
N GLU A 16 -0.19 -2.87 8.20
CA GLU A 16 -1.07 -4.02 8.10
C GLU A 16 -2.54 -3.56 8.11
N ASP A 17 -3.40 -4.26 7.38
CA ASP A 17 -4.85 -4.06 7.49
C ASP A 17 -5.34 -4.47 8.89
N PRO A 18 -6.06 -3.61 9.62
CA PRO A 18 -6.46 -3.89 11.00
C PRO A 18 -7.49 -5.03 11.13
N THR A 19 -8.10 -5.45 10.03
CA THR A 19 -9.14 -6.50 9.99
C THR A 19 -8.66 -7.79 9.32
N ARG A 20 -7.54 -7.77 8.60
CA ARG A 20 -7.05 -8.91 7.82
C ARG A 20 -5.54 -9.09 8.02
N ARG A 21 -5.19 -10.01 8.92
CA ARG A 21 -3.79 -10.36 9.20
C ARG A 21 -3.05 -10.76 7.92
N GLY A 22 -1.84 -10.28 7.74
CA GLY A 22 -0.97 -10.59 6.59
C GLY A 22 -1.33 -9.85 5.30
N LEU A 23 -2.40 -9.05 5.29
CA LEU A 23 -2.67 -8.07 4.23
C LEU A 23 -1.90 -6.79 4.56
N LEU A 24 -0.84 -6.52 3.80
CA LEU A 24 0.06 -5.39 4.05
C LEU A 24 0.00 -4.38 2.91
N TYR A 25 0.19 -3.11 3.25
CA TYR A 25 0.34 -1.99 2.32
C TYR A 25 1.68 -1.31 2.56
N ALA A 26 2.39 -0.96 1.48
CA ALA A 26 3.67 -0.29 1.55
C ALA A 26 3.70 0.99 0.70
N GLY A 27 4.12 2.10 1.30
CA GLY A 27 4.34 3.38 0.63
C GLY A 27 5.80 3.52 0.22
N THR A 28 6.02 4.00 -1.01
CA THR A 28 7.34 4.08 -1.65
C THR A 28 7.57 5.43 -2.35
N GLU A 29 8.72 5.65 -3.00
CA GLU A 29 8.98 6.88 -3.77
C GLU A 29 8.06 7.04 -4.98
N ARG A 30 7.44 5.93 -5.43
CA ARG A 30 6.67 5.90 -6.69
C ARG A 30 5.24 5.37 -6.53
N GLY A 31 4.72 5.29 -5.31
CA GLY A 31 3.34 4.95 -5.03
C GLY A 31 3.17 3.88 -3.95
N VAL A 32 2.03 3.19 -3.99
CA VAL A 32 1.63 2.18 -3.00
C VAL A 32 1.73 0.77 -3.57
N TRP A 33 2.09 -0.19 -2.72
CA TRP A 33 2.14 -1.62 -2.99
C TRP A 33 1.28 -2.38 -1.99
N VAL A 34 0.82 -3.56 -2.37
CA VAL A 34 0.04 -4.48 -1.52
C VAL A 34 0.69 -5.86 -1.50
N SER A 35 0.67 -6.51 -0.35
CA SER A 35 1.02 -7.93 -0.17
C SER A 35 -0.15 -8.66 0.46
N PHE A 36 -0.40 -9.87 -0.03
CA PHE A 36 -1.46 -10.76 0.46
C PHE A 36 -0.90 -11.97 1.23
N ASP A 37 0.41 -11.99 1.45
CA ASP A 37 1.19 -13.14 1.94
C ASP A 37 2.25 -12.71 2.96
N ASP A 38 1.88 -11.80 3.87
CA ASP A 38 2.70 -11.33 4.99
C ASP A 38 4.06 -10.74 4.55
N GLY A 39 4.08 -10.09 3.39
CA GLY A 39 5.23 -9.38 2.85
C GLY A 39 6.19 -10.25 2.02
N ALA A 40 5.86 -11.53 1.77
CA ALA A 40 6.68 -12.40 0.92
C ALA A 40 6.68 -11.94 -0.55
N SER A 41 5.53 -11.53 -1.07
CA SER A 41 5.36 -10.97 -2.41
C SER A 41 4.48 -9.72 -2.43
N TRP A 42 4.83 -8.80 -3.32
CA TRP A 42 4.22 -7.47 -3.42
C TRP A 42 3.76 -7.19 -4.84
N GLN A 43 2.63 -6.50 -4.95
CA GLN A 43 2.02 -6.07 -6.21
C GLN A 43 1.76 -4.57 -6.15
N SER A 44 1.89 -3.88 -7.29
CA SER A 44 1.63 -2.45 -7.32
C SER A 44 0.13 -2.18 -7.11
N LEU A 45 -0.20 -1.27 -6.20
CA LEU A 45 -1.56 -0.77 -5.95
C LEU A 45 -1.71 0.65 -6.51
N ARG A 46 -0.95 1.01 -7.55
CA ARG A 46 -0.83 2.40 -8.03
C ARG A 46 -2.06 2.92 -8.80
N LEU A 47 -3.09 2.10 -9.07
CA LEU A 47 -4.37 2.49 -9.71
C LEU A 47 -4.31 3.80 -10.55
N ASN A 48 -5.03 4.86 -10.15
CA ASN A 48 -4.95 6.21 -10.72
C ASN A 48 -4.01 7.15 -9.94
N LEU A 49 -3.30 6.65 -8.94
CA LEU A 49 -2.34 7.43 -8.15
C LEU A 49 -1.16 7.83 -9.06
N PRO A 50 -0.84 9.13 -9.18
CA PRO A 50 0.33 9.58 -9.90
C PRO A 50 1.62 8.99 -9.31
N ILE A 51 2.70 8.96 -10.09
CA ILE A 51 4.02 8.63 -9.55
C ILE A 51 4.43 9.75 -8.59
N VAL A 52 4.36 9.47 -7.28
CA VAL A 52 4.65 10.40 -6.21
C VAL A 52 5.16 9.63 -4.99
N PRO A 53 6.08 10.21 -4.19
CA PRO A 53 6.46 9.64 -2.91
C PRO A 53 5.28 9.58 -1.95
N VAL A 54 5.14 8.43 -1.28
CA VAL A 54 4.17 8.19 -0.21
C VAL A 54 4.94 8.04 1.10
N HIS A 55 4.79 9.04 1.98
CA HIS A 55 5.55 9.10 3.23
C HIS A 55 4.87 8.35 4.37
N ASP A 56 3.53 8.31 4.37
CA ASP A 56 2.77 7.60 5.38
C ASP A 56 1.48 7.02 4.78
N LEU A 57 0.97 5.98 5.44
CA LEU A 57 -0.27 5.30 5.13
C LEU A 57 -1.07 5.14 6.42
N VAL A 58 -2.39 5.29 6.32
CA VAL A 58 -3.33 4.91 7.37
C VAL A 58 -4.45 4.09 6.74
N VAL A 59 -4.78 2.97 7.36
CA VAL A 59 -6.00 2.19 7.04
C VAL A 59 -7.05 2.56 8.06
N LYS A 60 -8.15 3.17 7.62
CA LYS A 60 -9.21 3.65 8.50
C LYS A 60 -10.56 3.40 7.86
N GLU A 61 -11.45 2.74 8.60
CA GLU A 61 -12.85 2.53 8.20
C GLU A 61 -13.06 1.82 6.85
N GLY A 62 -12.06 1.09 6.37
CA GLY A 62 -12.12 0.43 5.07
C GLY A 62 -11.39 1.17 3.96
N ASP A 63 -10.82 2.35 4.25
CA ASP A 63 -10.09 3.14 3.26
C ASP A 63 -8.59 3.14 3.54
N ILE A 64 -7.79 3.37 2.50
CA ILE A 64 -6.37 3.69 2.63
C ILE A 64 -6.19 5.17 2.34
N VAL A 65 -5.70 5.91 3.32
CA VAL A 65 -5.29 7.30 3.17
C VAL A 65 -3.77 7.34 3.01
N ALA A 66 -3.30 7.87 1.87
CA ALA A 66 -1.89 8.02 1.55
C ALA A 66 -1.45 9.48 1.65
N ALA A 67 -0.45 9.73 2.51
CA ALA A 67 0.21 11.03 2.63
C ALA A 67 1.24 11.19 1.51
N THR A 68 0.88 11.91 0.45
CA THR A 68 1.75 12.10 -0.72
C THR A 68 2.63 13.34 -0.57
N HIS A 69 3.83 13.29 -1.13
CA HIS A 69 4.72 14.46 -1.15
C HIS A 69 4.24 15.49 -2.19
N GLY A 70 3.77 16.65 -1.71
CA GLY A 70 3.42 17.79 -2.57
C GLY A 70 2.08 17.68 -3.32
N ARG A 71 1.24 16.66 -3.03
CA ARG A 71 -0.06 16.45 -3.70
C ARG A 71 -1.22 16.12 -2.75
N SER A 72 -1.15 16.59 -1.50
CA SER A 72 -2.16 16.35 -0.45
C SER A 72 -2.36 14.86 -0.14
N PHE A 73 -3.51 14.48 0.42
CA PHE A 73 -3.86 13.07 0.62
C PHE A 73 -4.50 12.48 -0.65
N TRP A 74 -4.16 11.23 -0.93
CA TRP A 74 -4.88 10.38 -1.88
C TRP A 74 -5.60 9.28 -1.10
N ILE A 75 -6.83 8.97 -1.47
CA ILE A 75 -7.66 7.99 -0.76
C ILE A 75 -8.03 6.88 -1.75
N LEU A 76 -7.75 5.63 -1.36
CA LEU A 76 -8.40 4.46 -1.93
C LEU A 76 -9.59 4.13 -1.06
N ASP A 77 -10.78 4.38 -1.58
CA ASP A 77 -12.01 4.03 -0.91
C ASP A 77 -12.25 2.51 -1.03
N ASP A 78 -12.73 1.92 0.07
CA ASP A 78 -13.15 0.52 0.18
C ASP A 78 -12.12 -0.55 -0.28
N VAL A 79 -11.33 -1.02 0.68
CA VAL A 79 -10.39 -2.14 0.52
C VAL A 79 -11.02 -3.51 0.68
N SER A 80 -12.34 -3.63 0.84
CA SER A 80 -13.03 -4.92 0.97
C SER A 80 -12.65 -5.93 -0.13
N PRO A 81 -12.49 -5.53 -1.42
CA PRO A 81 -12.02 -6.45 -2.45
C PRO A 81 -10.62 -7.01 -2.16
N LEU A 82 -9.70 -6.22 -1.62
CA LEU A 82 -8.36 -6.68 -1.25
C LEU A 82 -8.42 -7.68 -0.09
N ARG A 83 -9.30 -7.44 0.89
CA ARG A 83 -9.51 -8.34 2.03
C ARG A 83 -10.07 -9.70 1.62
N GLN A 84 -10.90 -9.75 0.58
CA GLN A 84 -11.45 -10.99 0.02
C GLN A 84 -10.40 -11.80 -0.73
N LEU A 85 -9.39 -11.14 -1.33
CA LEU A 85 -8.30 -11.79 -2.05
C LEU A 85 -7.22 -12.33 -1.10
N ALA A 86 -6.94 -11.63 0.00
CA ALA A 86 -6.18 -12.21 1.11
C ALA A 86 -6.96 -13.41 1.64
N ARG A 87 -6.33 -14.59 1.77
CA ARG A 87 -7.01 -15.81 2.27
C ARG A 87 -6.82 -15.95 3.77
#